data_AF-A0A7X2PFL9-F1
#
_entry.id   AF-A0A7X2PFL9-F1
#
_cell.length_a   1.000
_cell.length_b   1.000
_cell.length_c   1.000
_cell.angle_alpha   90.00
_cell.angle_beta   90.00
_cell.angle_gamma   90.00
#
_symmetry.space_group_name_H-M   'P 1'
#
loop_
_entity.id
_entity.type
_entity.pdbx_description
1 polymer ?
#
loop_
_entity_poly.entity_id
_entity_poly.type
_entity_poly.pdbx_seq_one_letter_code
_entity_poly.pdbx_strand_id
1 'polypeptide(L)'
;MKVYVEGGGDHNKDLASRCRKGFSDFSRKAGYKGRMPRIVACGGRSGAYKDFCVSHKNAGTDDFPVLLVDSEAPVVEADPWEHVRLRAGDLWQRPDGVSQDQIHLMVQAMEAWFHADKESVGEYYGQGFRPKALSPPQDVESIPKVDLFDGMKRATKACSKKGEYSKGDHSFEILGRIDPEKVRASSKHAERLFEVLDRKCAPPPSHPLSGQRRP
;
A
#
# COMPACT_ATOMS: atom_id res chain seq x y z
N MET A 1 11.59 -3.88 9.95
CA MET A 1 11.29 -3.93 8.50
C MET A 1 11.06 -2.53 7.93
N LYS A 2 11.51 -2.28 6.68
CA LYS A 2 11.26 -1.04 5.92
C LYS A 2 10.42 -1.36 4.68
N VAL A 3 9.42 -0.53 4.39
CA VAL A 3 8.59 -0.62 3.18
C VAL A 3 8.85 0.61 2.33
N TYR A 4 9.38 0.38 1.13
CA TYR A 4 9.72 1.38 0.11
C TYR A 4 8.53 1.53 -0.82
N VAL A 5 7.85 2.66 -0.71
CA VAL A 5 6.53 2.89 -1.32
C VAL A 5 6.65 3.85 -2.49
N GLU A 6 6.10 3.46 -3.64
CA GLU A 6 5.80 4.39 -4.72
C GLU A 6 4.76 5.41 -4.25
N GLY A 7 5.16 6.68 -4.21
CA GLY A 7 4.32 7.77 -3.78
C GLY A 7 5.08 8.78 -2.91
N GLY A 8 4.41 9.88 -2.60
CA GLY A 8 4.99 10.98 -1.84
C GLY A 8 5.58 12.11 -2.68
N GLY A 9 5.58 11.98 -4.01
CA GLY A 9 6.03 13.02 -4.95
C GLY A 9 7.54 13.21 -4.99
N ASP A 10 8.06 13.49 -6.19
CA ASP A 10 9.48 13.79 -6.35
C ASP A 10 9.78 15.19 -5.80
N HIS A 11 10.73 15.26 -4.87
CA HIS A 11 11.15 16.52 -4.23
C HIS A 11 10.04 17.29 -3.47
N ASN A 12 8.89 16.66 -3.19
CA ASN A 12 7.78 17.27 -2.45
C ASN A 12 7.75 16.76 -0.99
N LYS A 13 8.32 17.54 -0.06
CA LYS A 13 8.42 17.16 1.36
C LYS A 13 7.04 16.96 2.02
N ASP A 14 6.07 17.78 1.66
CA ASP A 14 4.72 17.73 2.24
C ASP A 14 3.96 16.50 1.78
N LEU A 15 4.02 16.20 0.48
CA LEU A 15 3.40 15.00 -0.07
C LEU A 15 4.08 13.72 0.46
N ALA A 16 5.40 13.74 0.64
CA ALA A 16 6.12 12.63 1.26
C ALA A 16 5.73 12.43 2.73
N SER A 17 5.48 13.51 3.47
CA SER A 17 4.95 13.47 4.84
C SER A 17 3.55 12.87 4.88
N ARG A 18 2.65 13.32 3.99
CA ARG A 18 1.29 12.78 3.84
C ARG A 18 1.30 11.29 3.49
N CYS A 19 2.17 10.87 2.57
CA CYS A 19 2.38 9.45 2.22
C CYS A 19 2.73 8.61 3.45
N ARG A 20 3.81 8.98 4.17
CA ARG A 20 4.22 8.27 5.38
C ARG A 20 3.10 8.21 6.42
N LYS A 21 2.38 9.32 6.61
CA LYS A 21 1.26 9.39 7.56
C LYS A 21 0.13 8.43 7.16
N GLY A 22 -0.32 8.47 5.89
CA GLY A 22 -1.39 7.61 5.39
C GLY A 22 -1.10 6.12 5.60
N PHE A 23 0.08 5.65 5.18
CA PHE A 23 0.48 4.26 5.39
C PHE A 23 0.70 3.89 6.86
N SER A 24 1.19 4.83 7.68
CA SER A 24 1.33 4.61 9.13
C SER A 24 -0.03 4.48 9.82
N ASP A 25 -1.01 5.27 9.43
CA ASP A 25 -2.36 5.18 9.99
C ASP A 25 -3.05 3.89 9.52
N PHE A 26 -2.91 3.55 8.23
CA PHE A 26 -3.40 2.28 7.68
C PHE A 26 -2.79 1.08 8.40
N SER A 27 -1.46 1.06 8.58
CA SER A 27 -0.77 -0.01 9.31
C SER A 27 -1.18 -0.07 10.79
N ARG A 28 -1.41 1.08 11.43
CA ARG A 28 -1.90 1.11 12.81
C ARG A 28 -3.29 0.49 12.93
N LYS A 29 -4.19 0.82 12.01
CA LYS A 29 -5.54 0.23 11.93
C LYS A 29 -5.48 -1.28 11.70
N ALA A 30 -4.48 -1.77 10.97
CA ALA A 30 -4.25 -3.19 10.70
C ALA A 30 -3.59 -3.95 11.88
N GLY A 31 -3.51 -3.36 13.08
CA GLY A 31 -2.99 -4.05 14.27
C GLY A 31 -1.46 -4.10 14.39
N TYR A 32 -0.72 -3.28 13.64
CA TYR A 32 0.74 -3.21 13.74
C TYR A 32 1.26 -2.26 14.84
N LYS A 33 0.38 -1.75 15.73
CA LYS A 33 0.81 -0.90 16.85
C LYS A 33 1.85 -1.63 17.72
N GLY A 34 3.00 -0.99 17.96
CA GLY A 34 4.13 -1.58 18.69
C GLY A 34 5.10 -2.39 17.81
N ARG A 35 4.72 -2.69 16.56
CA ARG A 35 5.50 -3.47 15.58
C ARG A 35 5.44 -2.85 14.18
N MET A 36 5.36 -1.52 14.12
CA MET A 36 5.07 -0.76 12.91
C MET A 36 6.17 -0.97 11.84
N PRO A 37 5.81 -1.26 10.57
CA PRO A 37 6.77 -1.16 9.49
C PRO A 37 7.21 0.30 9.32
N ARG A 38 8.49 0.52 9.00
CA ARG A 38 8.99 1.86 8.66
C ARG A 38 8.66 2.17 7.21
N ILE A 39 7.81 3.17 6.98
CA ILE A 39 7.44 3.63 5.64
C ILE A 39 8.50 4.58 5.08
N VAL A 40 8.99 4.29 3.88
CA VAL A 40 9.88 5.14 3.09
C VAL A 40 9.10 5.59 1.86
N ALA A 41 8.81 6.88 1.75
CA ALA A 41 8.14 7.47 0.60
C ALA A 41 9.19 7.80 -0.47
N CYS A 42 9.10 7.18 -1.63
CA CYS A 42 10.16 7.18 -2.65
C CYS A 42 9.89 8.05 -3.88
N GLY A 43 8.76 8.76 -3.91
CA GLY A 43 8.35 9.53 -5.09
C GLY A 43 7.88 8.61 -6.21
N GLY A 44 8.39 8.80 -7.42
CA GLY A 44 8.05 7.96 -8.57
C GLY A 44 8.53 6.51 -8.44
N ARG A 45 7.93 5.62 -9.23
CA ARG A 45 8.19 4.18 -9.22
C ARG A 45 9.65 3.79 -9.44
N SER A 46 10.36 4.44 -10.36
CA SER A 46 11.79 4.19 -10.60
C SER A 46 12.64 4.57 -9.39
N GLY A 47 12.23 5.60 -8.64
CA GLY A 47 12.82 5.98 -7.36
C GLY A 47 12.61 4.89 -6.30
N ALA A 48 11.38 4.38 -6.19
CA ALA A 48 11.05 3.29 -5.26
C ALA A 48 11.88 2.03 -5.52
N TYR A 49 11.98 1.59 -6.78
CA TYR A 49 12.80 0.44 -7.17
C TYR A 49 14.30 0.67 -6.87
N LYS A 50 14.84 1.86 -7.20
CA LYS A 50 16.23 2.21 -6.91
C LYS A 50 16.53 2.19 -5.41
N ASP A 51 15.70 2.84 -4.61
CA ASP A 51 15.87 2.92 -3.15
C ASP A 51 15.77 1.54 -2.50
N PHE A 52 14.83 0.71 -2.98
CA PHE A 52 14.72 -0.69 -2.58
C PHE A 52 16.01 -1.47 -2.88
N CYS A 53 16.55 -1.37 -4.10
CA CYS A 53 17.79 -2.07 -4.47
C CYS A 53 18.97 -1.64 -3.60
N VAL A 54 19.10 -0.34 -3.34
CA VAL A 54 20.13 0.19 -2.43
C VAL A 54 19.92 -0.36 -1.02
N SER A 55 18.69 -0.43 -0.52
CA SER A 55 18.42 -1.01 0.78
C SER A 55 18.73 -2.49 0.86
N HIS A 56 18.39 -3.27 -0.18
CA HIS A 56 18.65 -4.71 -0.23
C HIS A 56 20.15 -4.99 -0.25
N LYS A 57 20.91 -4.25 -1.07
CA LYS A 57 22.38 -4.38 -1.13
C LYS A 57 23.07 -4.13 0.22
N ASN A 58 22.50 -3.25 1.04
CA ASN A 58 23.05 -2.87 2.34
C ASN A 58 22.34 -3.56 3.52
N ALA A 59 21.43 -4.50 3.27
CA ALA A 59 20.65 -5.17 4.30
C ALA A 59 21.52 -6.12 5.12
N GLY A 60 21.39 -6.06 6.45
CA GLY A 60 21.91 -7.09 7.35
C GLY A 60 21.02 -8.34 7.37
N THR A 61 21.41 -9.35 8.15
CA THR A 61 20.66 -10.62 8.30
C THR A 61 19.24 -10.43 8.85
N ASP A 62 19.02 -9.38 9.64
CA ASP A 62 17.72 -9.07 10.25
C ASP A 62 16.91 -8.04 9.46
N ASP A 63 17.47 -7.49 8.38
CA ASP A 63 16.79 -6.57 7.50
C ASP A 63 15.97 -7.32 6.45
N PHE A 64 14.77 -6.82 6.17
CA PHE A 64 13.90 -7.36 5.14
C PHE A 64 13.23 -6.18 4.41
N PRO A 65 13.93 -5.51 3.48
CA PRO A 65 13.33 -4.41 2.73
C PRO A 65 12.22 -4.96 1.83
N VAL A 66 11.11 -4.23 1.75
CA VAL A 66 9.96 -4.56 0.90
C VAL A 66 9.71 -3.40 -0.06
N LEU A 67 9.54 -3.69 -1.34
CA LEU A 67 9.07 -2.77 -2.37
C LEU A 67 7.53 -2.85 -2.49
N LEU A 68 6.85 -1.72 -2.45
CA LEU A 68 5.40 -1.60 -2.61
C LEU A 68 5.07 -0.57 -3.69
N VAL A 69 4.51 -1.03 -4.81
CA VAL A 69 4.30 -0.21 -6.02
C VAL A 69 2.92 -0.40 -6.63
N ASP A 70 2.47 0.56 -7.42
CA ASP A 70 1.35 0.36 -8.33
C ASP A 70 1.78 -0.63 -9.42
N SER A 71 0.91 -1.58 -9.76
CA SER A 71 1.16 -2.52 -10.87
C SER A 71 1.01 -1.87 -12.24
N GLU A 72 0.33 -0.72 -12.30
CA GLU A 72 0.13 0.14 -13.48
C GLU A 72 -0.64 -0.48 -14.66
N ALA A 73 -0.79 -1.79 -14.69
CA ALA A 73 -1.45 -2.57 -15.72
C ALA A 73 -2.01 -3.86 -15.11
N PRO A 74 -2.96 -4.55 -15.76
CA PRO A 74 -3.47 -5.84 -15.28
C PRO A 74 -2.34 -6.82 -14.95
N VAL A 75 -2.40 -7.42 -13.77
CA VAL A 75 -1.39 -8.39 -13.32
C VAL A 75 -1.77 -9.77 -13.86
N VAL A 76 -1.04 -10.21 -14.88
CA VAL A 76 -1.24 -11.53 -15.52
C VAL A 76 -0.29 -12.58 -14.98
N GLU A 77 0.86 -12.16 -14.46
CA GLU A 77 1.88 -13.05 -13.93
C GLU A 77 1.62 -13.40 -12.46
N ALA A 78 1.88 -14.65 -12.10
CA ALA A 78 1.80 -15.08 -10.71
C ALA A 78 2.92 -14.49 -9.84
N ASP A 79 4.12 -14.33 -10.41
CA ASP A 79 5.26 -13.69 -9.75
C ASP A 79 5.23 -12.16 -10.00
N PRO A 80 5.12 -11.32 -8.96
CA PRO A 80 5.15 -9.88 -9.14
C PRO A 80 6.46 -9.35 -9.73
N TRP A 81 7.58 -10.08 -9.59
CA TRP A 81 8.83 -9.74 -10.27
C TRP A 81 8.73 -9.92 -11.78
N GLU A 82 8.06 -10.97 -12.25
CA GLU A 82 7.84 -11.17 -13.69
C GLU A 82 6.92 -10.09 -14.25
N HIS A 83 5.90 -9.68 -13.49
CA HIS A 83 5.04 -8.54 -13.87
C HIS A 83 5.86 -7.27 -14.14
N VAL A 84 6.70 -6.83 -13.18
CA VAL A 84 7.51 -5.61 -13.36
C VAL A 84 8.66 -5.78 -14.35
N ARG A 85 9.13 -7.01 -14.58
CA ARG A 85 10.16 -7.31 -15.59
C ARG A 85 9.59 -7.19 -17.01
N LEU A 86 8.38 -7.67 -17.24
CA LEU A 86 7.72 -7.70 -18.55
C LEU A 86 6.98 -6.40 -18.88
N ARG A 87 6.59 -5.61 -17.87
CA ARG A 87 5.88 -4.35 -18.10
C ARG A 87 6.76 -3.33 -18.81
N ALA A 88 6.29 -2.86 -19.97
CA ALA A 88 6.89 -1.75 -20.69
C ALA A 88 6.94 -0.49 -19.81
N GLY A 89 8.13 0.09 -19.65
CA GLY A 89 8.38 1.25 -18.80
C GLY A 89 9.04 0.93 -17.45
N ASP A 90 8.97 -0.32 -16.98
CA ASP A 90 9.68 -0.79 -15.78
C ASP A 90 10.95 -1.53 -16.18
N LEU A 91 10.80 -2.71 -16.79
CA LEU A 91 11.90 -3.60 -17.17
C LEU A 91 12.84 -3.93 -16.00
N TRP A 92 12.30 -3.95 -14.78
CA TRP A 92 13.07 -4.14 -13.57
C TRP A 92 13.53 -5.58 -13.45
N GLN A 93 14.83 -5.76 -13.21
CA GLN A 93 15.38 -7.07 -12.90
C GLN A 93 15.18 -7.35 -11.42
N ARG A 94 14.91 -8.60 -11.06
CA ARG A 94 14.95 -9.02 -9.66
C ARG A 94 16.40 -9.03 -9.20
N PRO A 95 16.78 -8.28 -8.15
CA PRO A 95 18.16 -8.31 -7.65
C PRO A 95 18.52 -9.68 -7.05
N ASP A 96 19.80 -10.03 -7.05
CA ASP A 96 20.28 -11.31 -6.52
C ASP A 96 19.91 -11.47 -5.04
N GLY A 97 19.47 -12.68 -4.68
CA GLY A 97 19.06 -13.02 -3.32
C GLY A 97 17.74 -12.37 -2.87
N VAL A 98 17.06 -11.61 -3.72
CA VAL A 98 15.76 -11.02 -3.38
C VAL A 98 14.65 -12.06 -3.39
N SER A 99 13.80 -11.98 -2.37
CA SER A 99 12.47 -12.57 -2.19
C SER A 99 11.41 -12.32 -3.28
N GLN A 100 10.48 -13.25 -3.57
CA GLN A 100 9.18 -12.81 -4.09
C GLN A 100 8.48 -11.96 -3.02
N ASP A 101 8.66 -12.28 -1.73
CA ASP A 101 8.08 -11.58 -0.57
C ASP A 101 8.64 -10.17 -0.34
N GLN A 102 9.56 -9.71 -1.19
CA GLN A 102 10.13 -8.37 -1.11
C GLN A 102 9.58 -7.42 -2.16
N ILE A 103 8.58 -7.83 -2.94
CA ILE A 103 7.82 -6.97 -3.85
C ILE A 103 6.32 -7.22 -3.68
N HIS A 104 5.55 -6.15 -3.59
CA HIS A 104 4.10 -6.19 -3.47
C HIS A 104 3.46 -5.11 -4.33
N LEU A 105 2.24 -5.41 -4.79
CA LEU A 105 1.49 -4.55 -5.69
C LEU A 105 0.31 -3.95 -4.92
N MET A 106 0.09 -2.64 -5.07
CA MET A 106 -1.10 -1.94 -4.56
C MET A 106 -2.29 -2.04 -5.52
N VAL A 107 -2.17 -2.93 -6.52
CA VAL A 107 -2.98 -3.17 -7.73
C VAL A 107 -2.77 -2.10 -8.81
N GLN A 108 -3.57 -2.02 -9.89
CA GLN A 108 -3.27 -1.13 -11.05
C GLN A 108 -2.98 0.32 -10.63
N ALA A 109 -3.64 0.78 -9.58
CA ALA A 109 -3.20 1.88 -8.73
C ALA A 109 -3.72 1.67 -7.29
N MET A 110 -3.05 2.25 -6.29
CA MET A 110 -3.47 2.23 -4.88
C MET A 110 -4.95 2.61 -4.67
N GLU A 111 -5.51 3.45 -5.55
CA GLU A 111 -6.93 3.81 -5.54
C GLU A 111 -7.90 2.63 -5.54
N ALA A 112 -7.51 1.43 -6.00
CA ALA A 112 -8.42 0.30 -5.92
C ALA A 112 -8.70 -0.17 -4.49
N TRP A 113 -7.77 0.07 -3.55
CA TRP A 113 -8.04 -0.16 -2.14
C TRP A 113 -9.18 0.73 -1.62
N PHE A 114 -9.45 1.88 -2.25
CA PHE A 114 -10.57 2.74 -1.89
C PHE A 114 -11.92 2.12 -2.27
N HIS A 115 -11.94 1.31 -3.33
CA HIS A 115 -13.14 0.61 -3.77
C HIS A 115 -13.55 -0.53 -2.82
N ALA A 116 -12.60 -1.03 -2.02
CA ALA A 116 -12.87 -2.03 -0.98
C ALA A 116 -13.64 -1.45 0.23
N ASP A 117 -13.51 -0.14 0.49
CA ASP A 117 -14.16 0.51 1.62
C ASP A 117 -14.80 1.86 1.24
N LYS A 118 -15.82 1.76 0.37
CA LYS A 118 -16.58 2.93 -0.13
C LYS A 118 -17.25 3.74 0.98
N GLU A 119 -17.54 3.11 2.11
CA GLU A 119 -18.13 3.74 3.29
C GLU A 119 -17.15 4.78 3.87
N SER A 120 -15.92 4.37 4.20
CA SER A 120 -14.88 5.30 4.68
C SER A 120 -14.54 6.40 3.66
N VAL A 121 -14.57 6.09 2.36
CA VAL A 121 -14.43 7.12 1.31
C VAL A 121 -15.60 8.11 1.37
N GLY A 122 -16.82 7.61 1.55
CA GLY A 122 -18.02 8.44 1.68
C GLY A 122 -17.99 9.33 2.91
N GLU A 123 -17.56 8.81 4.06
CA GLU A 123 -17.37 9.62 5.28
C GLU A 123 -16.31 10.70 5.10
N TYR A 124 -15.22 10.39 4.40
CA TYR A 124 -14.17 11.36 4.11
C TYR A 124 -14.72 12.54 3.30
N TYR A 125 -15.53 12.27 2.29
CA TYR A 125 -16.08 13.30 1.40
C TYR A 125 -17.33 14.00 1.92
N GLY A 126 -18.18 13.27 2.66
CA GLY A 126 -19.43 13.75 3.21
C GLY A 126 -20.51 14.01 2.16
N GLN A 127 -21.26 15.10 2.37
CA GLN A 127 -22.39 15.46 1.53
C GLN A 127 -22.00 15.61 0.05
N GLY A 128 -22.78 14.99 -0.83
CA GLY A 128 -22.57 15.02 -2.29
C GLY A 128 -21.81 13.80 -2.83
N PHE A 129 -21.28 12.94 -1.96
CA PHE A 129 -20.62 11.71 -2.38
C PHE A 129 -21.60 10.73 -3.03
N ARG A 130 -21.19 10.13 -4.16
CA ARG A 130 -22.01 9.21 -4.96
C ARG A 130 -21.38 7.81 -4.97
N PRO A 131 -21.65 6.96 -3.96
CA PRO A 131 -21.00 5.64 -3.84
C PRO A 131 -21.27 4.71 -5.03
N LYS A 132 -22.42 4.88 -5.70
CA LYS A 132 -22.80 4.11 -6.90
C LYS A 132 -21.92 4.40 -8.13
N ALA A 133 -21.12 5.48 -8.12
CA ALA A 133 -20.18 5.77 -9.20
C ALA A 133 -18.87 4.97 -9.11
N LEU A 134 -18.60 4.34 -7.96
CA LEU A 134 -17.45 3.46 -7.75
C LEU A 134 -17.80 2.01 -8.14
N SER A 135 -16.88 1.33 -8.82
CA SER A 135 -17.02 -0.08 -9.23
C SER A 135 -17.32 -1.00 -8.04
N PRO A 136 -18.16 -2.03 -8.21
CA PRO A 136 -18.50 -2.98 -7.15
C PRO A 136 -17.25 -3.68 -6.57
N PRO A 137 -17.29 -4.07 -5.28
CA PRO A 137 -16.10 -4.47 -4.52
C PRO A 137 -15.53 -5.85 -4.85
N GLN A 138 -16.20 -6.67 -5.66
CA GLN A 138 -15.87 -8.10 -5.78
C GLN A 138 -14.54 -8.40 -6.48
N ASP A 139 -14.01 -7.46 -7.27
CA ASP A 139 -12.70 -7.65 -7.91
C ASP A 139 -11.98 -6.29 -8.06
N VAL A 140 -11.43 -5.77 -6.96
CA VAL A 140 -10.66 -4.52 -7.03
C VAL A 140 -9.36 -4.67 -7.83
N GLU A 141 -8.89 -5.91 -8.04
CA GLU A 141 -7.68 -6.23 -8.80
C GLU A 141 -7.87 -6.00 -10.30
N SER A 142 -9.08 -6.27 -10.81
CA SER A 142 -9.39 -6.17 -12.23
C SER A 142 -9.81 -4.77 -12.68
N ILE A 143 -10.04 -3.82 -11.76
CA ILE A 143 -10.52 -2.49 -12.14
C ILE A 143 -9.41 -1.77 -12.94
N PRO A 144 -9.68 -1.38 -14.20
CA PRO A 144 -8.71 -0.63 -14.98
C PRO A 144 -8.30 0.66 -14.28
N LYS A 145 -7.01 1.02 -14.38
CA LYS A 145 -6.47 2.23 -13.76
C LYS A 145 -7.29 3.49 -14.10
N VAL A 146 -7.73 3.63 -15.34
CA VAL A 146 -8.56 4.76 -15.79
C VAL A 146 -9.90 4.79 -15.05
N ASP A 147 -10.54 3.63 -14.86
CA ASP A 147 -11.83 3.52 -14.18
C ASP A 147 -11.74 3.81 -12.68
N LEU A 148 -10.60 3.51 -12.04
CA LEU A 148 -10.33 3.92 -10.65
C LEU A 148 -10.38 5.44 -10.51
N PHE A 149 -9.65 6.16 -11.37
CA PHE A 149 -9.60 7.61 -11.32
C PHE A 149 -10.92 8.26 -11.73
N ASP A 150 -11.52 7.81 -12.82
CA ASP A 150 -12.78 8.37 -13.31
C ASP A 150 -13.94 8.04 -12.37
N GLY A 151 -13.94 6.85 -11.78
CA GLY A 151 -14.87 6.45 -10.72
C GLY A 151 -14.79 7.40 -9.54
N MET A 152 -13.58 7.64 -9.02
CA MET A 152 -13.35 8.57 -7.90
C MET A 152 -13.76 10.00 -8.24
N LYS A 153 -13.44 10.52 -9.43
CA LYS A 153 -13.87 11.85 -9.88
C LYS A 153 -15.40 11.95 -9.95
N ARG A 154 -16.06 11.01 -10.62
CA ARG A 154 -17.54 10.97 -10.70
C ARG A 154 -18.20 10.85 -9.33
N ALA A 155 -17.62 10.06 -8.43
CA ALA A 155 -18.13 9.86 -7.08
C ALA A 155 -18.06 11.14 -6.22
N THR A 156 -17.15 12.06 -6.54
CA THR A 156 -16.77 13.18 -5.67
C THR A 156 -17.06 14.55 -6.27
N LYS A 157 -17.38 14.63 -7.57
CA LYS A 157 -17.65 15.88 -8.30
C LYS A 157 -18.67 16.82 -7.64
N ALA A 158 -19.64 16.28 -6.91
CA ALA A 158 -20.68 17.05 -6.24
C ALA A 158 -20.40 17.31 -4.74
N CYS A 159 -19.24 16.92 -4.22
CA CYS A 159 -18.88 17.10 -2.82
C CYS A 159 -18.48 18.56 -2.55
N SER A 160 -19.26 19.26 -1.73
CA SER A 160 -19.10 20.71 -1.52
C SER A 160 -17.87 21.10 -0.68
N LYS A 161 -17.45 20.25 0.25
CA LYS A 161 -16.37 20.58 1.21
C LYS A 161 -14.98 20.29 0.66
N LYS A 162 -14.80 19.13 0.02
CA LYS A 162 -13.49 18.68 -0.48
C LYS A 162 -13.36 18.77 -2.00
N GLY A 163 -14.47 18.95 -2.72
CA GLY A 163 -14.47 18.96 -4.18
C GLY A 163 -14.23 17.59 -4.80
N GLU A 164 -13.88 17.62 -6.08
CA GLU A 164 -13.51 16.44 -6.87
C GLU A 164 -12.21 15.79 -6.35
N TYR A 165 -12.04 14.48 -6.58
CA TYR A 165 -10.85 13.73 -6.23
C TYR A 165 -9.57 14.28 -6.86
N SER A 166 -8.58 14.59 -6.01
CA SER A 166 -7.22 14.95 -6.37
C SER A 166 -6.24 13.87 -5.88
N LYS A 167 -5.51 13.25 -6.83
CA LYS A 167 -4.44 12.29 -6.51
C LYS A 167 -3.34 13.02 -5.74
N GLY A 168 -2.77 12.34 -4.73
CA GLY A 168 -1.79 12.94 -3.83
C GLY A 168 -2.45 13.75 -2.71
N ASP A 169 -3.33 14.68 -3.05
CA ASP A 169 -3.95 15.54 -2.03
C ASP A 169 -4.94 14.80 -1.13
N HIS A 170 -5.81 13.98 -1.72
CA HIS A 170 -6.82 13.23 -0.97
C HIS A 170 -6.37 11.79 -0.69
N SER A 171 -5.63 11.20 -1.63
CA SER A 171 -5.26 9.77 -1.64
C SER A 171 -4.72 9.24 -0.30
N PHE A 172 -3.74 9.90 0.30
CA PHE A 172 -3.13 9.42 1.54
C PHE A 172 -3.99 9.67 2.79
N GLU A 173 -4.85 10.69 2.78
CA GLU A 173 -5.82 10.89 3.84
C GLU A 173 -6.92 9.82 3.82
N ILE A 174 -7.35 9.42 2.61
CA ILE A 174 -8.30 8.31 2.42
C ILE A 174 -7.64 6.99 2.82
N LEU A 175 -6.40 6.73 2.40
CA LEU A 175 -5.64 5.54 2.80
C LEU A 175 -5.57 5.38 4.33
N GLY A 176 -5.32 6.47 5.06
CA GLY A 176 -5.30 6.42 6.53
C GLY A 176 -6.67 6.17 7.18
N ARG A 177 -7.76 6.22 6.41
CA ARG A 177 -9.16 6.09 6.89
C ARG A 177 -9.82 4.79 6.50
N ILE A 178 -9.51 4.20 5.34
CA ILE A 178 -10.10 2.93 4.91
C ILE A 178 -9.75 1.80 5.88
N ASP A 179 -10.61 0.79 5.95
CA ASP A 179 -10.44 -0.40 6.77
C ASP A 179 -9.48 -1.42 6.11
N PRO A 180 -8.31 -1.70 6.73
CA PRO A 180 -7.37 -2.69 6.23
C PRO A 180 -7.96 -4.09 6.05
N GLU A 181 -8.92 -4.50 6.88
CA GLU A 181 -9.53 -5.84 6.77
C GLU A 181 -10.44 -5.93 5.54
N LYS A 182 -11.16 -4.85 5.20
CA LYS A 182 -11.94 -4.78 3.95
C LYS A 182 -11.00 -4.83 2.73
N VAL A 183 -9.85 -4.15 2.80
CA VAL A 183 -8.84 -4.18 1.73
C VAL A 183 -8.24 -5.59 1.61
N ARG A 184 -7.86 -6.21 2.72
CA ARG A 184 -7.33 -7.59 2.78
C ARG A 184 -8.30 -8.58 2.16
N ALA A 185 -9.59 -8.51 2.51
CA ALA A 185 -10.62 -9.41 1.99
C ALA A 185 -10.94 -9.19 0.50
N SER A 186 -10.69 -8.00 -0.04
CA SER A 186 -11.03 -7.65 -1.42
C SER A 186 -9.88 -7.81 -2.42
N SER A 187 -8.63 -7.90 -1.93
CA SER A 187 -7.43 -7.85 -2.77
C SER A 187 -6.43 -8.93 -2.37
N LYS A 188 -6.19 -9.90 -3.27
CA LYS A 188 -5.17 -10.93 -3.09
C LYS A 188 -3.76 -10.34 -2.99
N HIS A 189 -3.49 -9.22 -3.67
CA HIS A 189 -2.18 -8.57 -3.58
C HIS A 189 -1.99 -7.84 -2.24
N ALA A 190 -3.05 -7.23 -1.70
CA ALA A 190 -3.03 -6.70 -0.35
C ALA A 190 -2.91 -7.80 0.70
N GLU A 191 -3.67 -8.89 0.59
CA GLU A 191 -3.57 -10.05 1.48
C GLU A 191 -2.13 -10.59 1.54
N ARG A 192 -1.51 -10.79 0.38
CA ARG A 192 -0.11 -11.21 0.29
C ARG A 192 0.85 -10.25 0.99
N LEU A 193 0.62 -8.93 0.91
CA LEU A 193 1.38 -7.95 1.69
C LEU A 193 1.17 -8.16 3.19
N PHE A 194 -0.07 -8.27 3.65
CA PHE A 194 -0.38 -8.49 5.06
C PHE A 194 0.24 -9.77 5.61
N GLU A 195 0.27 -10.87 4.84
CA GLU A 195 0.94 -12.10 5.27
C GLU A 195 2.44 -11.90 5.53
N VAL A 196 3.13 -11.14 4.68
CA VAL A 196 4.55 -10.80 4.87
C VAL A 196 4.72 -9.88 6.08
N LEU A 197 3.86 -8.87 6.22
CA LEU A 197 3.86 -7.98 7.38
C LEU A 197 3.61 -8.75 8.69
N ASP A 198 2.67 -9.69 8.71
CA ASP A 198 2.36 -10.51 9.88
C ASP A 198 3.57 -11.36 10.31
N ARG A 199 4.28 -11.98 9.35
CA ARG A 199 5.51 -12.75 9.63
C ARG A 199 6.69 -11.88 10.08
N LYS A 200 6.91 -10.74 9.43
CA LYS A 200 8.14 -9.92 9.59
C LYS A 200 8.02 -8.80 10.61
N CYS A 201 6.80 -8.41 10.96
CA CYS A 201 6.50 -7.54 12.09
C CYS A 201 5.99 -8.33 13.29
N ALA A 202 6.27 -9.63 13.43
CA ALA A 202 5.86 -10.39 14.60
C ALA A 202 6.45 -9.78 15.90
N PRO A 203 5.71 -9.80 17.03
CA PRO A 203 6.28 -9.40 18.31
C PRO A 203 7.49 -10.27 18.64
N PRO A 204 8.49 -9.76 19.37
CA PRO A 204 9.56 -10.61 19.88
C PRO A 204 8.93 -11.74 20.71
N PRO A 205 9.50 -12.97 20.68
CA PRO A 205 9.01 -14.06 21.51
C PRO A 205 8.95 -13.57 22.95
N SER A 206 7.80 -13.77 23.60
CA SER A 206 7.64 -13.50 25.02
C SER A 206 8.64 -14.39 25.76
N HIS A 207 9.66 -13.78 26.37
CA HIS A 207 10.50 -14.51 27.31
C HIS A 207 9.57 -15.05 28.42
N PRO A 208 9.56 -16.37 28.67
CA PRO A 208 8.86 -16.88 29.83
C PRO A 208 9.49 -16.23 31.06
N LEU A 209 8.66 -15.56 31.86
CA LEU A 209 9.04 -15.05 33.17
C LEU A 209 9.71 -16.20 33.92
N SER A 210 11.01 -16.11 34.18
CA SER A 210 11.71 -17.04 35.06
C SER A 210 11.25 -16.77 36.50
N GLY A 211 10.06 -17.26 36.81
CA GLY A 211 9.40 -17.09 38.09
C GLY A 211 8.96 -18.43 38.61
N GLN A 212 9.91 -19.30 38.97
CA GLN A 212 9.73 -20.34 39.98
C GLN A 212 11.09 -20.98 40.31
N ARG A 213 11.73 -20.49 41.36
CA ARG A 213 12.39 -21.38 42.32
C ARG A 213 11.62 -21.27 43.64
N ARG A 214 10.95 -22.35 43.97
CA ARG A 214 10.60 -22.79 45.32
C ARG A 214 11.17 -24.21 45.48
N PRO A 215 11.31 -24.74 46.70
CA PRO A 215 11.10 -24.11 48.00
C PRO A 215 12.40 -23.63 48.67
#